data_AF-A0A7G1IN04-F1
#
_entry.id   AF-A0A7G1IN04-F1
#
_cell.length_a   1.000
_cell.length_b   1.000
_cell.length_c   1.000
_cell.angle_alpha   90.00
_cell.angle_beta   90.00
_cell.angle_gamma   90.00
#
_symmetry.space_group_name_H-M   'P 1'
#
loop_
_entity.id
_entity.type
_entity.pdbx_description
1 polymer ?
#
loop_
_entity_poly.entity_id
_entity_poly.type
_entity_poly.pdbx_seq_one_letter_code
_entity_poly.pdbx_strand_id
1 'polypeptide(L)'
;MTSQEPLPPAIEAAYRILAEHGPLSAADLKAALRSQGFAKSIESLSQLPDRFPQRFDLTADGLLSVASAAPAVTGAESADTHHDTDWYRPTKLRRAAADRIAVLDIETTGLDSAADFVCELALVGLDGTPLANIMVQLPAGVARPNESFGAEFPSTTRCDYSRHTWPRSTW
;
A
#
# COMPACT_ATOMS: atom_id res chain seq x y z
N MET A 1 -21.13 11.16 20.31
CA MET A 1 -19.78 10.65 20.65
C MET A 1 -19.08 10.41 19.33
N THR A 2 -18.16 11.29 18.93
CA THR A 2 -17.42 11.14 17.67
C THR A 2 -16.44 9.98 17.83
N SER A 3 -16.50 9.00 16.92
CA SER A 3 -15.60 7.85 16.95
C SER A 3 -14.15 8.36 16.81
N GLN A 4 -13.39 8.29 17.89
CA GLN A 4 -11.97 8.62 17.94
C GLN A 4 -11.14 7.43 17.46
N GLU A 5 -11.46 6.90 16.28
CA GLU A 5 -10.56 5.94 15.66
C GLU A 5 -9.22 6.63 15.38
N PRO A 6 -8.10 5.99 15.76
CA PRO A 6 -6.78 6.56 15.58
C PRO A 6 -6.50 6.70 14.08
N LEU A 7 -6.16 7.91 13.66
CA LEU A 7 -5.71 8.13 12.29
C LEU A 7 -4.34 7.47 12.08
N PRO A 8 -4.05 6.92 10.90
CA PRO A 8 -2.70 6.50 10.57
C PRO A 8 -1.73 7.69 10.69
N PRO A 9 -0.46 7.50 11.07
CA PRO A 9 0.43 8.61 11.45
C PRO A 9 0.61 9.68 10.38
N ALA A 10 0.67 9.30 9.10
CA ALA A 10 0.76 10.24 7.99
C ALA A 10 -0.53 11.06 7.80
N ILE A 11 -1.68 10.48 8.13
CA ILE A 11 -3.00 11.11 8.02
C ILE A 11 -3.24 12.02 9.23
N GLU A 12 -2.80 11.61 10.42
CA GLU A 12 -2.76 12.48 11.60
C GLU A 12 -1.85 13.69 11.37
N ALA A 13 -0.67 13.49 10.79
CA ALA A 13 0.21 14.59 10.39
C ALA A 13 -0.47 15.51 9.36
N ALA A 14 -1.17 14.96 8.37
CA ALA A 14 -1.92 15.75 7.39
C ALA A 14 -3.02 16.59 8.06
N TYR A 15 -3.78 15.99 8.99
CA TYR A 15 -4.81 16.68 9.75
C TYR A 15 -4.22 17.86 10.54
N ARG A 16 -3.10 17.66 11.25
CA ARG A 16 -2.43 18.74 11.99
C ARG A 16 -1.95 19.86 11.07
N ILE A 17 -1.31 19.52 9.95
CA ILE A 17 -0.83 20.52 8.98
C ILE A 17 -1.99 21.39 8.49
N LEU A 18 -3.11 20.78 8.09
CA LEU A 18 -4.30 21.49 7.61
C LEU A 18 -5.00 22.29 8.71
N ALA A 19 -5.01 21.79 9.95
CA ALA A 19 -5.56 22.52 11.10
C ALA A 19 -4.73 23.77 11.44
N GLU A 20 -3.41 23.71 11.27
CA GLU A 20 -2.49 24.81 11.57
C GLU A 20 -2.37 25.84 10.43
N HIS A 21 -2.32 25.38 9.18
CA HIS A 21 -2.03 26.22 8.01
C HIS A 21 -3.29 26.57 7.19
N GLY A 22 -4.43 25.96 7.52
CA GLY A 22 -5.66 26.09 6.75
C GLY A 22 -5.68 25.19 5.51
N PRO A 23 -6.62 25.44 4.58
CA PRO A 23 -6.78 24.63 3.38
C PRO A 23 -5.55 24.67 2.47
N LEU A 24 -5.13 23.51 1.96
CA LEU A 24 -3.96 23.35 1.08
C LEU A 24 -4.28 22.51 -0.14
N SER A 25 -3.54 22.72 -1.23
CA SER A 25 -3.56 21.81 -2.36
C SER A 25 -2.95 20.46 -1.96
N ALA A 26 -3.33 19.37 -2.64
CA ALA A 26 -2.73 18.06 -2.40
C ALA A 26 -1.20 18.04 -2.67
N ALA A 27 -0.72 18.89 -3.58
CA ALA A 27 0.70 19.03 -3.86
C ALA A 27 1.46 19.72 -2.70
N ASP A 28 0.89 20.78 -2.14
CA ASP A 28 1.50 21.50 -1.02
C ASP A 28 1.47 20.67 0.26
N LEU A 29 0.36 19.98 0.51
CA LEU A 29 0.24 19.04 1.63
C LEU A 29 1.25 17.89 1.50
N LYS A 30 1.48 17.38 0.29
CA LYS A 30 2.53 16.38 0.03
C LYS A 30 3.92 16.90 0.36
N ALA A 31 4.23 18.15 -0.01
CA ALA A 31 5.52 18.75 0.28
C ALA A 31 5.74 18.92 1.80
N ALA A 32 4.71 19.37 2.52
CA ALA A 32 4.73 19.51 3.98
C ALA A 32 4.83 18.16 4.71
N LEU A 33 4.16 17.12 4.22
CA LEU A 33 4.30 15.77 4.78
C LEU A 33 5.70 15.19 4.55
N ARG A 34 6.28 15.45 3.39
CA ARG A 34 7.63 14.98 3.05
C ARG A 34 8.68 15.57 3.98
N SER A 35 8.57 16.84 4.37
CA SER A 35 9.50 17.46 5.33
C SER A 35 9.40 16.85 6.73
N GLN A 36 8.25 16.24 7.08
CA GLN A 36 8.06 15.46 8.31
C GLN A 36 8.41 13.97 8.17
N GLY A 37 8.97 13.55 7.03
CA GLY A 37 9.39 12.16 6.78
C GLY A 37 8.26 11.23 6.32
N PHE A 38 7.12 11.77 5.89
CA PHE A 38 6.01 10.99 5.33
C PHE A 38 5.97 11.09 3.80
N ALA A 39 5.99 9.95 3.12
CA ALA A 39 5.82 9.87 1.67
C ALA A 39 4.37 9.47 1.32
N LYS A 40 3.62 10.37 0.67
CA LYS A 40 2.26 10.12 0.16
C LYS A 40 2.16 10.59 -1.29
N SER A 41 1.35 9.89 -2.09
CA SER A 41 1.00 10.33 -3.45
C SER A 41 -0.07 11.43 -3.39
N ILE A 42 -0.13 12.26 -4.44
CA ILE A 42 -1.19 13.29 -4.57
C ILE A 42 -2.56 12.63 -4.61
N GLU A 43 -2.70 11.56 -5.39
CA GLU A 43 -3.92 10.76 -5.50
C GLU A 43 -4.38 10.22 -4.14
N SER A 44 -3.47 9.69 -3.32
CA SER A 44 -3.85 9.24 -1.98
C SER A 44 -4.29 10.38 -1.06
N LEU A 45 -3.82 11.61 -1.28
CA LEU A 45 -4.19 12.77 -0.48
C LEU A 45 -5.52 13.38 -0.96
N SER A 46 -5.79 13.38 -2.26
CA SER A 46 -7.07 13.86 -2.80
C SER A 46 -8.25 13.00 -2.36
N GLN A 47 -8.01 11.72 -2.04
CA GLN A 47 -9.00 10.77 -1.54
C GLN A 47 -9.24 10.87 -0.01
N LEU A 48 -8.63 11.84 0.68
CA LEU A 48 -8.81 11.99 2.13
C LEU A 48 -10.27 12.30 2.55
N PRO A 49 -11.02 13.19 1.88
CA PRO A 49 -12.42 13.44 2.22
C PRO A 49 -13.28 12.19 2.06
N ASP A 50 -13.07 11.40 1.01
CA ASP A 50 -13.84 10.18 0.77
C ASP A 50 -13.51 9.08 1.80
N ARG A 51 -12.23 8.93 2.16
CA ARG A 51 -11.77 7.92 3.12
C ARG A 51 -12.04 8.31 4.58
N PHE A 52 -12.07 9.60 4.88
CA PHE A 52 -12.20 10.15 6.23
C PHE A 52 -13.16 11.36 6.24
N PRO A 53 -14.43 11.19 5.85
CA PRO A 53 -15.37 12.31 5.63
C PRO A 53 -15.71 13.08 6.90
N GLN A 54 -15.52 12.46 8.07
CA GLN A 54 -15.72 13.14 9.36
C GLN A 54 -14.51 13.98 9.80
N ARG A 55 -13.41 13.98 9.06
CA ARG A 55 -12.14 14.62 9.44
C ARG A 55 -11.60 15.56 8.38
N PHE A 56 -11.89 15.30 7.10
CA PHE A 56 -11.41 16.10 5.98
C PHE A 56 -12.57 16.50 5.07
N ASP A 57 -12.41 17.64 4.41
CA ASP A 57 -13.36 18.19 3.45
C ASP A 57 -12.63 18.86 2.29
N LEU A 58 -13.31 19.05 1.17
CA LEU A 58 -12.83 19.82 0.02
C LEU A 58 -13.51 21.19 0.01
N THR A 59 -12.71 22.25 -0.06
CA THR A 59 -13.24 23.60 -0.27
C THR A 59 -13.85 23.72 -1.67
N ALA A 60 -14.66 24.77 -1.89
CA ALA A 60 -15.20 25.08 -3.21
C ALA A 60 -14.13 25.26 -4.30
N ASP A 61 -12.92 25.65 -3.90
CA ASP A 61 -11.76 25.83 -4.79
C ASP A 61 -10.93 24.54 -4.98
N GLY A 62 -11.39 23.41 -4.43
CA GLY A 62 -10.72 22.11 -4.54
C GLY A 62 -9.50 21.94 -3.63
N LEU A 63 -9.40 22.73 -2.56
CA LEU A 63 -8.33 22.58 -1.55
C LEU A 63 -8.76 21.60 -0.46
N LEU A 64 -7.82 20.80 0.04
CA LEU A 64 -8.03 19.92 1.18
C LEU A 64 -8.08 20.74 2.46
N SER A 65 -9.06 20.49 3.31
CA SER A 65 -9.27 21.17 4.59
C SER A 65 -9.68 20.18 5.68
N VAL A 66 -9.62 20.63 6.94
CA VAL A 66 -10.22 19.89 8.06
C VAL A 66 -11.72 20.13 8.07
N ALA A 67 -12.51 19.06 8.20
CA ALA A 67 -13.96 19.16 8.31
C ALA A 67 -14.33 20.02 9.54
N SER A 68 -15.05 21.12 9.31
CA SER A 68 -15.56 21.97 10.39
C SER A 68 -16.71 21.23 11.09
N ALA A 69 -16.79 21.33 12.42
CA ALA A 69 -17.89 20.77 13.20
C ALA A 69 -19.19 21.57 13.01
N ALA A 70 -19.70 21.61 11.78
CA ALA A 70 -21.03 22.13 11.47
C ALA A 70 -22.05 20.97 11.54
N PRO A 71 -23.30 21.20 12.00
CA PRO A 71 -24.30 20.16 12.08
C PRO A 71 -24.60 19.64 10.67
N ALA A 72 -24.46 18.32 10.51
CA ALA A 72 -24.67 17.63 9.24
C ALA A 72 -26.04 18.02 8.64
N VAL A 73 -26.02 18.60 7.44
CA VAL A 73 -27.22 18.68 6.60
C VAL A 73 -27.51 17.25 6.17
N THR A 74 -28.59 16.69 6.68
CA THR A 74 -29.07 15.34 6.39
C THR A 74 -29.53 15.24 4.94
N GLY A 75 -28.59 14.99 4.03
CA GLY A 75 -28.85 14.39 2.72
C GLY A 75 -28.75 12.88 2.88
N ALA A 76 -29.90 12.21 2.91
CA ALA A 76 -30.00 10.78 3.10
C ALA A 76 -29.48 10.02 1.86
N GLU A 77 -28.22 9.62 1.89
CA GLU A 77 -27.77 8.38 1.26
C GLU A 77 -27.09 7.56 2.35
N SER A 78 -27.77 6.51 2.79
CA SER A 78 -27.20 5.51 3.70
C SER A 78 -26.16 4.72 2.91
N ALA A 79 -24.98 5.31 2.71
CA ALA A 79 -23.82 4.57 2.27
C ALA A 79 -23.50 3.57 3.37
N ASP A 80 -23.58 2.27 3.05
CA ASP A 80 -23.07 1.18 3.87
C ASP A 80 -21.63 1.52 4.25
N THR A 81 -21.47 2.09 5.43
CA THR A 81 -20.17 2.44 5.99
C THR A 81 -19.66 1.14 6.59
N HIS A 82 -19.20 0.24 5.71
CA HIS A 82 -18.37 -0.88 6.12
C HIS A 82 -17.08 -0.29 6.70
N HIS A 83 -17.15 0.06 7.98
CA HIS A 83 -15.99 0.39 8.80
C HIS A 83 -15.15 -0.88 8.86
N ASP A 84 -14.12 -0.95 8.02
CA ASP A 84 -13.10 -1.98 8.11
C ASP A 84 -12.40 -1.83 9.47
N THR A 85 -12.80 -2.68 10.41
CA THR A 85 -12.36 -2.65 11.81
C THR A 85 -10.89 -3.07 11.97
N ASP A 86 -10.25 -3.52 10.88
CA ASP A 86 -8.84 -3.92 10.83
C ASP A 86 -7.94 -2.91 10.09
N TRP A 87 -8.50 -1.79 9.63
CA TRP A 87 -7.83 -0.79 8.80
C TRP A 87 -6.51 -0.22 9.35
N TYR A 88 -6.46 0.07 10.65
CA TYR A 88 -5.24 0.49 11.33
C TYR A 88 -5.32 0.22 12.83
N ARG A 89 -4.39 -0.58 13.34
CA ARG A 89 -4.18 -0.73 14.78
C ARG A 89 -2.81 -0.15 15.12
N PRO A 90 -2.74 0.88 15.99
CA PRO A 90 -1.47 1.37 16.51
C PRO A 90 -0.66 0.20 17.05
N THR A 91 0.56 0.04 16.54
CA THR A 91 1.45 -1.06 16.92
C THR A 91 2.67 -0.52 17.64
N LYS A 92 3.17 -1.30 18.61
CA LYS A 92 4.45 -1.05 19.29
C LYS A 92 5.64 -1.61 18.51
N LEU A 93 5.40 -2.25 17.37
CA LEU A 93 6.45 -2.77 16.51
C LEU A 93 7.33 -1.62 16.04
N ARG A 94 8.65 -1.77 16.21
CA ARG A 94 9.62 -0.84 15.64
C ARG A 94 9.56 -0.96 14.12
N ARG A 95 9.67 0.18 13.41
CA ARG A 95 9.87 0.16 11.96
C ARG A 95 11.13 -0.65 11.65
N ALA A 96 11.03 -1.58 10.71
CA ALA A 96 12.20 -2.26 10.20
C ALA A 96 13.08 -1.22 9.47
N ALA A 97 14.40 -1.37 9.61
CA ALA A 97 15.35 -0.58 8.85
C ALA A 97 15.21 -0.93 7.36
N ALA A 98 15.34 0.05 6.47
CA ALA A 98 15.02 -0.12 5.05
C ALA A 98 15.89 -1.18 4.35
N ASP A 99 17.14 -1.32 4.78
CA ASP A 99 18.11 -2.34 4.37
C ASP A 99 17.72 -3.78 4.79
N ARG A 100 16.69 -3.91 5.64
CA ARG A 100 16.14 -5.20 6.08
C ARG A 100 14.78 -5.50 5.46
N ILE A 101 14.33 -4.68 4.50
CA ILE A 101 13.04 -4.85 3.83
C ILE A 101 13.31 -5.14 2.35
N ALA A 102 12.61 -6.15 1.85
CA ALA A 102 12.57 -6.47 0.43
C ALA A 102 11.11 -6.61 -0.02
N VAL A 103 10.87 -6.25 -1.27
CA VAL A 103 9.62 -6.46 -1.99
C VAL A 103 9.72 -7.80 -2.71
N LEU A 104 8.79 -8.71 -2.40
CA LEU A 104 8.59 -9.93 -3.15
C LEU A 104 7.53 -9.67 -4.21
N ASP A 105 7.92 -9.86 -5.46
CA ASP A 105 7.04 -9.83 -6.61
C ASP A 105 6.82 -11.27 -7.10
N ILE A 106 5.56 -11.61 -7.38
CA ILE A 106 5.14 -12.97 -7.73
C ILE A 106 4.40 -12.88 -9.05
N GLU A 107 5.02 -13.40 -10.10
CA GLU A 107 4.38 -13.49 -11.40
C GLU A 107 3.73 -14.85 -11.57
N THR A 108 2.53 -14.84 -12.14
CA THR A 108 1.75 -16.04 -12.38
C THR A 108 1.43 -16.21 -13.86
N THR A 109 0.88 -17.36 -14.23
CA THR A 109 0.43 -17.59 -15.61
C THR A 109 -0.78 -16.73 -15.98
N GLY A 110 -1.60 -16.33 -15.01
CA GLY A 110 -2.67 -15.34 -15.16
C GLY A 110 -3.84 -15.76 -16.07
N LEU A 111 -3.94 -17.04 -16.44
CA LEU A 111 -4.93 -17.53 -17.41
C LEU A 111 -6.23 -18.01 -16.75
N ASP A 112 -6.15 -18.70 -15.61
CA ASP A 112 -7.29 -19.22 -14.85
C ASP A 112 -6.92 -19.34 -13.38
N SER A 113 -7.64 -18.65 -12.48
CA SER A 113 -7.43 -18.71 -11.04
C SER A 113 -7.48 -20.11 -10.43
N ALA A 114 -8.20 -21.05 -11.05
CA ALA A 114 -8.27 -22.44 -10.59
C ALA A 114 -7.09 -23.31 -11.07
N ALA A 115 -6.31 -22.81 -12.03
CA ALA A 115 -5.19 -23.50 -12.68
C ALA A 115 -3.98 -22.59 -12.90
N ASP A 116 -3.81 -21.59 -12.03
CA ASP A 116 -2.73 -20.62 -12.12
C ASP A 116 -1.46 -21.15 -11.47
N PHE A 117 -0.31 -20.92 -12.11
CA PHE A 117 1.00 -21.33 -11.60
C PHE A 117 1.87 -20.11 -11.39
N VAL A 118 2.56 -20.06 -10.25
CA VAL A 118 3.69 -19.14 -10.08
C VAL A 118 4.75 -19.50 -11.11
N CYS A 119 5.14 -18.54 -11.93
CA CYS A 119 6.10 -18.72 -13.00
C CYS A 119 7.44 -18.05 -12.69
N GLU A 120 7.45 -17.00 -11.89
CA GLU A 120 8.63 -16.26 -11.46
C GLU A 120 8.44 -15.67 -10.05
N LEU A 121 9.54 -15.59 -9.30
CA LEU A 121 9.62 -14.92 -8.02
C LEU A 121 10.80 -13.96 -8.05
N ALA A 122 10.54 -12.66 -7.95
CA ALA A 122 11.57 -11.64 -7.87
C ALA A 122 11.59 -11.04 -6.46
N LEU A 123 12.78 -10.90 -5.89
CA LEU A 123 13.00 -10.27 -4.60
C LEU A 123 13.90 -9.06 -4.80
N VAL A 124 13.41 -7.88 -4.44
CA VAL A 124 14.10 -6.60 -4.65
C VAL A 124 14.17 -5.84 -3.34
N GLY A 125 15.36 -5.35 -2.97
CA GLY A 125 15.51 -4.47 -1.82
C GLY A 125 14.71 -3.17 -1.99
N LEU A 126 14.36 -2.49 -0.90
CA LEU A 126 13.67 -1.19 -1.00
C LEU A 126 14.49 -0.11 -1.71
N ASP A 127 15.81 -0.27 -1.81
CA ASP A 127 16.72 0.57 -2.58
C ASP A 127 16.71 0.26 -4.10
N GLY A 128 15.93 -0.74 -4.51
CA GLY A 128 15.86 -1.22 -5.89
C GLY A 128 16.92 -2.27 -6.21
N THR A 129 17.76 -2.68 -5.27
CA THR A 129 18.79 -3.70 -5.51
C THR A 129 18.15 -5.07 -5.72
N PRO A 130 18.39 -5.74 -6.86
CA PRO A 130 18.11 -7.15 -7.05
C PRO A 130 18.68 -8.04 -5.93
N LEU A 131 17.84 -8.78 -5.22
CA LEU A 131 18.27 -9.76 -4.22
C LEU A 131 18.18 -11.19 -4.76
N ALA A 132 17.11 -11.51 -5.48
CA ALA A 132 16.94 -12.79 -6.16
C ALA A 132 15.98 -12.65 -7.34
N ASN A 133 16.20 -13.46 -8.37
CA ASN A 133 15.20 -13.75 -9.39
C ASN A 133 15.19 -15.26 -9.64
N ILE A 134 14.04 -15.89 -9.38
CA ILE A 134 13.85 -17.34 -9.47
C ILE A 134 12.79 -17.64 -10.51
N MET A 135 13.22 -18.29 -11.59
CA MET A 135 12.31 -18.86 -12.57
C MET A 135 11.78 -20.20 -12.04
N VAL A 136 10.47 -20.27 -11.82
CA VAL A 136 9.81 -21.48 -11.33
C VAL A 136 9.56 -22.43 -12.49
N GLN A 137 9.93 -23.69 -12.30
CA GLN A 137 9.67 -24.73 -13.28
C GLN A 137 8.16 -25.01 -13.37
N LEU A 138 7.57 -24.74 -14.54
CA LEU A 138 6.16 -24.99 -14.80
C LEU A 138 5.91 -26.48 -15.10
N PRO A 139 4.69 -26.98 -14.83
CA PRO A 139 4.28 -28.32 -15.23
C PRO A 139 4.37 -28.53 -16.75
N ALA A 140 4.56 -29.78 -17.16
CA ALA A 140 4.61 -30.13 -18.57
C ALA A 140 3.32 -29.71 -19.30
N GLY A 141 3.47 -29.04 -20.45
CA GLY A 141 2.35 -28.57 -21.27
C GLY A 141 1.77 -27.20 -20.87
N VAL A 142 2.25 -26.60 -19.78
CA VAL A 142 1.86 -25.23 -19.40
C VAL A 142 2.77 -24.22 -20.10
N ALA A 143 2.17 -23.31 -20.86
CA ALA A 143 2.91 -22.24 -21.53
C ALA A 143 3.26 -21.13 -20.53
N ARG A 144 4.48 -20.60 -20.63
CA ARG A 144 4.88 -19.39 -19.91
C ARG A 144 4.31 -18.17 -20.64
N PRO A 145 3.71 -17.19 -19.93
CA PRO A 145 3.36 -15.89 -20.53
C PRO A 145 4.63 -15.21 -21.08
N ASN A 146 4.55 -14.55 -22.24
CA ASN A 146 5.71 -13.95 -22.90
C ASN A 146 6.52 -13.06 -21.93
N GLU A 147 7.82 -13.33 -21.84
CA GLU A 147 8.81 -12.54 -21.09
C GLU A 147 8.89 -11.12 -21.66
N SER A 148 8.02 -10.23 -21.21
CA SER A 148 8.14 -8.80 -21.43
C SER A 148 8.43 -8.20 -20.08
N PHE A 149 9.64 -7.65 -19.93
CA PHE A 149 10.20 -7.01 -18.75
C PHE A 149 10.88 -7.94 -17.72
N GLY A 150 12.16 -8.19 -17.92
CA GLY A 150 13.05 -8.62 -16.85
C GLY A 150 14.46 -8.12 -17.14
N ALA A 151 14.94 -7.18 -16.33
CA ALA A 151 16.34 -6.77 -16.35
C ALA A 151 17.26 -8.01 -16.29
N GLU A 152 18.42 -7.99 -16.95
CA GLU A 152 19.40 -9.08 -16.84
C GLU A 152 19.84 -9.23 -15.36
N PHE A 153 19.28 -10.22 -14.67
CA PHE A 153 19.75 -10.63 -13.35
C PHE A 153 20.91 -11.62 -13.54
N PRO A 154 22.08 -11.40 -12.90
CA PRO A 154 23.16 -12.37 -12.97
C PRO A 154 22.74 -13.63 -12.20
N SER A 155 22.81 -14.78 -12.89
CA SER A 155 22.53 -16.16 -12.43
C SER A 155 21.07 -16.51 -12.09
N THR A 156 20.36 -17.07 -13.08
CA THR A 156 19.08 -17.77 -12.92
C THR A 156 19.26 -19.09 -12.17
N THR A 157 18.82 -19.14 -10.91
CA THR A 157 18.64 -20.41 -10.20
C THR A 157 17.28 -20.98 -10.57
N ARG A 158 17.24 -22.14 -11.23
CA ARG A 158 15.98 -22.86 -11.52
C ARG A 158 15.54 -23.64 -10.29
N CYS A 159 14.28 -23.47 -9.89
CA CYS A 159 13.69 -24.19 -8.76
C CYS A 159 12.56 -25.11 -9.25
N ASP A 160 12.65 -26.41 -8.90
CA ASP A 160 11.67 -27.42 -9.24
C ASP A 160 10.54 -27.49 -8.20
N TYR A 161 9.29 -27.52 -8.68
CA TYR A 161 8.09 -27.64 -7.84
C TYR A 161 8.04 -28.95 -7.02
N SER A 162 8.82 -29.96 -7.39
CA SER A 162 8.73 -31.33 -6.89
C SER A 162 9.66 -31.66 -5.71
N ARG A 163 10.44 -30.70 -5.19
CA ARG A 163 11.40 -30.99 -4.11
C ARG A 163 11.59 -29.86 -3.09
N HIS A 164 10.58 -29.52 -2.30
CA HIS A 164 10.84 -28.92 -0.99
C HIS A 164 9.86 -29.40 0.08
N THR A 165 10.31 -30.37 0.88
CA THR A 165 9.91 -30.42 2.28
C THR A 165 10.74 -29.36 3.01
N TRP A 166 10.08 -28.34 3.54
CA TRP A 166 10.74 -27.37 4.41
C TRP A 166 11.29 -28.12 5.63
N PRO A 167 12.57 -27.95 6.02
CA PRO A 167 13.00 -28.44 7.31
C PRO A 167 12.15 -27.75 8.37
N ARG A 168 11.45 -28.55 9.18
CA ARG A 168 10.79 -28.06 10.38
C ARG A 168 11.88 -27.51 11.29
N SER A 169 12.07 -26.19 11.29
CA SER A 169 12.73 -25.53 12.40
C SER A 169 11.84 -25.68 13.62
N THR A 170 12.33 -26.43 14.59
CA THR A 170 11.83 -26.42 15.96
C THR A 170 12.02 -25.01 16.52
N TRP A 171 10.91 -24.33 16.76
CA TRP A 171 10.83 -23.29 17.79
C TRP A 171 10.27 -23.94 19.05
#